data_AF-A0A502GDR9-F1
#
_entry.id   AF-A0A502GDR9-F1
#
_cell.length_a   1.000
_cell.length_b   1.000
_cell.length_c   1.000
_cell.angle_alpha   90.00
_cell.angle_beta   90.00
_cell.angle_gamma   90.00
#
_symmetry.space_group_name_H-M   'P 1'
#
loop_
_entity.id
_entity.type
_entity.pdbx_description
1 polymer ?
#
loop_
_entity_poly.entity_id
_entity_poly.type
_entity_poly.pdbx_seq_one_letter_code
_entity_poly.pdbx_strand_id
1 'polypeptide(L)'
;MRCFFILLLAISFTSNASDNLGLWATTCNDDGFYFPFEQKTSSLVVNDNQIVISVHSVIKESVVDVYLDGPLDLGRGGMNIKWDDIDKSKKIAELEYKHKSGNLKWFGFFDKKKNNYFWTGDPDFVQSYSHDGIVNMTKCE
;
A
#
# COMPACT_ATOMS: atom_id res chain seq x y z
N MET A 1 24.05 41.21 -45.95
CA MET A 1 24.57 39.99 -45.27
C MET A 1 24.73 40.28 -43.79
N ARG A 2 23.95 39.64 -42.92
CA ARG A 2 24.35 39.36 -41.54
C ARG A 2 23.44 38.25 -41.03
N CYS A 3 23.95 37.03 -41.15
CA CYS A 3 23.29 35.81 -40.69
C CYS A 3 23.18 35.82 -39.17
N PHE A 4 21.96 35.54 -38.72
CA PHE A 4 21.58 34.92 -37.47
C PHE A 4 22.62 34.00 -36.85
N PHE A 5 22.78 34.07 -35.52
CA PHE A 5 22.94 32.88 -34.67
C PHE A 5 22.37 33.21 -33.28
N ILE A 6 21.10 32.89 -33.05
CA ILE A 6 20.51 32.84 -31.71
C ILE A 6 20.63 31.39 -31.26
N LEU A 7 21.54 31.13 -30.32
CA LEU A 7 21.73 29.81 -29.72
C LEU A 7 20.63 29.59 -28.66
N LEU A 8 19.55 28.90 -29.04
CA LEU A 8 18.52 28.44 -28.11
C LEU A 8 19.05 27.25 -27.30
N LEU A 9 19.50 27.51 -26.08
CA LEU A 9 19.75 26.49 -25.07
C LEU A 9 18.40 25.89 -24.64
N ALA A 10 18.08 24.72 -25.19
CA ALA A 10 16.98 23.90 -24.72
C ALA A 10 17.36 23.31 -23.35
N ILE A 11 16.83 23.90 -22.28
CA ILE A 11 16.85 23.31 -20.94
C ILE A 11 15.77 22.23 -20.94
N SER A 12 16.17 20.98 -21.16
CA SER A 12 15.29 19.83 -20.98
C SER A 12 15.04 19.63 -19.49
N PHE A 13 13.82 19.87 -19.03
CA PHE A 13 13.37 19.44 -17.71
C PHE A 13 13.22 17.92 -17.75
N THR A 14 14.13 17.20 -17.10
CA THR A 14 13.90 15.79 -16.76
C THR A 14 12.87 15.77 -15.63
N SER A 15 11.60 15.58 -15.95
CA SER A 15 10.60 15.26 -14.94
C SER A 15 10.96 13.89 -14.35
N ASN A 16 11.46 13.86 -13.11
CA ASN A 16 11.48 12.63 -12.33
C ASN A 16 10.03 12.18 -12.17
N ALA A 17 9.62 11.14 -12.89
CA ALA A 17 8.37 10.45 -12.59
C ALA A 17 8.51 9.94 -11.15
N SER A 18 7.68 10.44 -10.23
CA SER A 18 7.69 9.94 -8.87
C SER A 18 7.26 8.48 -8.89
N ASP A 19 8.06 7.60 -8.29
CA ASP A 19 7.81 6.16 -8.07
C ASP A 19 6.61 5.86 -7.14
N ASN A 20 5.68 6.82 -6.98
CA ASN A 20 4.53 6.77 -6.09
C ASN A 20 3.24 6.66 -6.92
N LEU A 21 2.40 5.67 -6.61
CA LEU A 21 1.10 5.43 -7.25
C LEU A 21 0.05 6.49 -6.94
N GLY A 22 0.39 7.46 -6.09
CA GLY A 22 -0.53 8.45 -5.53
C GLY A 22 -1.21 7.90 -4.28
N LEU A 23 -2.06 8.74 -3.67
CA LEU A 23 -2.83 8.37 -2.49
C LEU A 23 -4.06 7.56 -2.91
N TRP A 24 -4.32 6.45 -2.24
CA TRP A 24 -5.51 5.63 -2.47
C TRP A 24 -6.29 5.49 -1.17
N ALA A 25 -7.61 5.67 -1.26
CA ALA A 25 -8.48 5.63 -0.11
C ALA A 25 -9.86 5.05 -0.45
N THR A 26 -10.63 4.64 0.57
CA THR A 26 -12.03 4.23 0.38
C THR A 26 -12.94 5.42 0.01
N THR A 27 -12.60 6.61 0.51
CA THR A 27 -13.15 7.91 0.10
C THR A 27 -12.06 8.97 0.24
N CYS A 28 -12.08 10.01 -0.60
CA CYS A 28 -11.09 11.09 -0.58
C CYS A 28 -11.47 12.24 0.38
N ASN A 29 -12.33 11.95 1.36
CA ASN A 29 -12.69 12.84 2.46
C ASN A 29 -12.05 12.33 3.76
N ASP A 30 -12.15 13.09 4.85
CA ASP A 30 -11.48 12.79 6.13
C ASP A 30 -11.93 11.48 6.80
N ASP A 31 -13.06 10.90 6.40
CA ASP A 31 -13.64 9.68 6.98
C ASP A 31 -13.19 8.36 6.29
N GLY A 32 -12.25 8.46 5.33
CA GLY A 32 -11.77 7.34 4.53
C GLY A 32 -10.62 6.56 5.19
N PHE A 33 -10.52 5.28 4.85
CA PHE A 33 -9.30 4.51 5.11
C PHE A 33 -8.32 4.71 3.96
N TYR A 34 -7.06 5.01 4.32
CA TYR A 34 -5.97 5.26 3.38
C TYR A 34 -5.00 4.08 3.38
N PHE A 35 -4.61 3.63 2.19
CA PHE A 35 -3.61 2.57 2.05
C PHE A 35 -2.35 3.12 1.37
N PRO A 36 -1.16 2.95 1.97
CA PRO A 36 0.07 3.47 1.39
C PRO A 36 0.61 2.51 0.32
N PHE A 37 0.55 2.91 -0.94
CA PHE A 37 1.15 2.18 -2.06
C PHE A 37 2.50 2.79 -2.46
N GLU A 38 3.46 2.68 -1.54
CA GLU A 38 4.82 3.20 -1.73
C GLU A 38 5.82 2.07 -1.95
N GLN A 39 6.74 2.24 -2.92
CA GLN A 39 7.86 1.30 -3.12
C GLN A 39 8.87 1.35 -1.98
N LYS A 40 8.95 2.48 -1.28
CA LYS A 40 9.71 2.62 -0.03
C LYS A 40 8.85 2.13 1.13
N THR A 41 9.54 1.80 2.22
CA THR A 41 8.89 1.42 3.47
C THR A 41 7.99 2.55 3.99
N SER A 42 6.75 2.21 4.30
CA SER A 42 5.71 3.11 4.82
C SER A 42 4.97 2.45 5.99
N SER A 43 4.31 3.28 6.81
CA SER A 43 3.54 2.81 7.96
C SER A 43 2.10 2.53 7.55
N LEU A 44 1.56 1.39 7.97
CA LEU A 44 0.16 1.00 7.80
C LEU A 44 -0.46 0.68 9.16
N VAL A 45 -1.56 1.35 9.46
CA VAL A 45 -2.41 1.02 10.61
C VAL A 45 -3.35 -0.11 10.21
N VAL A 46 -3.19 -1.27 10.84
CA VAL A 46 -4.00 -2.47 10.57
C VAL A 46 -5.18 -2.54 11.53
N ASN A 47 -4.94 -2.18 12.79
CA ASN A 47 -5.96 -2.09 13.81
C ASN A 47 -5.59 -0.95 14.77
N ASP A 48 -6.50 0.00 14.92
CA ASP A 48 -6.31 1.23 15.68
C ASP A 48 -5.89 0.92 17.12
N ASN A 49 -4.79 1.54 17.53
CA ASN A 49 -4.19 1.38 18.86
C ASN A 49 -3.73 -0.06 19.20
N GLN A 50 -3.75 -1.01 18.26
CA GLN A 50 -3.30 -2.39 18.51
C GLN A 50 -2.17 -2.83 17.59
N ILE A 51 -2.19 -2.46 16.31
CA ILE A 51 -1.23 -2.97 15.32
C ILE A 51 -0.94 -1.90 14.26
N VAL A 52 0.30 -1.40 14.29
CA VAL A 52 0.90 -0.59 13.22
C VAL A 52 2.09 -1.38 12.65
N ILE A 53 2.13 -1.53 11.33
CA ILE A 53 3.17 -2.30 10.63
C ILE A 53 3.91 -1.45 9.61
N SER A 54 5.09 -1.92 9.29
CA SER A 54 5.96 -1.42 8.24
C SER A 54 5.73 -2.24 6.98
N VAL A 55 5.46 -1.58 5.85
CA VAL A 55 5.17 -2.25 4.57
C VAL A 55 5.89 -1.58 3.40
N HIS A 56 6.10 -2.34 2.33
CA HIS A 56 6.51 -1.79 1.04
C HIS A 56 5.69 -2.43 -0.08
N SER A 57 5.63 -1.73 -1.23
CA SER A 57 4.86 -2.16 -2.40
C SER A 57 5.76 -2.50 -3.58
N VAL A 58 5.36 -3.52 -4.35
CA VAL A 58 5.95 -3.86 -5.65
C VAL A 58 4.91 -3.63 -6.72
N ILE A 59 5.18 -2.68 -7.61
CA ILE A 59 4.25 -2.25 -8.65
C ILE A 59 4.50 -3.05 -9.92
N LYS A 60 3.47 -3.71 -10.44
CA LYS A 60 3.50 -4.51 -11.67
C LYS A 60 2.30 -4.15 -12.54
N GLU A 61 2.50 -3.24 -13.49
CA GLU A 61 1.45 -2.77 -14.41
C GLU A 61 0.20 -2.25 -13.69
N SER A 62 -0.91 -3.00 -13.70
CA SER A 62 -2.19 -2.68 -13.04
C SER A 62 -2.38 -3.38 -11.70
N VAL A 63 -1.32 -4.00 -11.17
CA VAL A 63 -1.35 -4.76 -9.92
C VAL A 63 -0.26 -4.24 -8.98
N VAL A 64 -0.58 -4.11 -7.71
CA VAL A 64 0.34 -3.68 -6.66
C VAL A 64 0.35 -4.73 -5.58
N ASP A 65 1.45 -5.45 -5.43
CA ASP A 65 1.64 -6.38 -4.33
C ASP A 65 2.21 -5.63 -3.12
N VAL A 66 1.69 -5.88 -1.92
CA VAL A 66 2.17 -5.25 -0.67
C VAL A 66 2.76 -6.32 0.23
N TYR A 67 3.95 -6.05 0.78
CA TYR A 67 4.71 -6.97 1.63
C TYR A 67 4.98 -6.37 3.01
N LEU A 68 5.07 -7.25 4.01
CA LEU A 68 5.38 -6.88 5.39
C LEU A 68 6.89 -6.76 5.60
N ASP A 69 7.35 -5.61 6.08
CA ASP A 69 8.72 -5.43 6.57
C ASP A 69 8.84 -5.83 8.05
N GLY A 70 7.82 -5.54 8.85
CA GLY A 70 7.77 -5.90 10.27
C GLY A 70 6.78 -5.06 11.07
N PRO A 71 6.64 -5.31 12.38
CA PRO A 71 5.85 -4.46 13.26
C PRO A 71 6.56 -3.11 13.52
N LEU A 72 5.80 -2.02 13.61
CA LEU A 72 6.28 -0.70 14.02
C LEU A 72 5.84 -0.36 15.45
N ASP A 73 4.55 -0.54 15.74
CA ASP A 73 3.97 -0.29 17.05
C ASP A 73 2.89 -1.34 17.36
N LEU A 74 2.92 -1.88 18.59
CA LEU A 74 2.10 -3.00 19.00
C LEU A 74 1.44 -2.73 20.34
N GLY A 75 0.12 -2.60 20.30
CA GLY A 75 -0.73 -2.70 21.47
C GLY A 75 -0.96 -4.17 21.89
N ARG A 76 -1.94 -4.37 22.76
CA ARG A 76 -2.22 -5.69 23.36
C ARG A 76 -2.56 -6.76 22.31
N GLY A 77 -3.31 -6.40 21.27
CA GLY A 77 -3.65 -7.31 20.16
C GLY A 77 -2.43 -7.74 19.36
N GLY A 78 -1.51 -6.80 19.08
CA GLY A 78 -0.29 -7.06 18.33
C GLY A 78 0.78 -7.86 19.08
N MET A 79 0.86 -7.71 20.41
CA MET A 79 1.86 -8.42 21.22
C MET A 79 1.64 -9.95 21.29
N ASN A 80 0.42 -10.42 21.04
CA ASN A 80 0.13 -11.87 21.03
C ASN A 80 0.50 -12.56 19.71
N ILE A 81 0.85 -11.78 18.68
CA ILE A 81 1.26 -12.30 17.37
C ILE A 81 2.73 -12.70 17.43
N LYS A 82 3.04 -13.92 16.97
CA LYS A 82 4.42 -14.39 16.82
C LYS A 82 5.01 -13.83 15.52
N TRP A 83 5.47 -12.59 15.55
CA TRP A 83 5.99 -11.88 14.37
C TRP A 83 7.16 -12.60 13.69
N ASP A 84 7.99 -13.31 14.45
CA ASP A 84 9.10 -14.12 13.89
C ASP A 84 8.62 -15.32 13.08
N ASP A 85 7.36 -15.74 13.27
CA ASP A 85 6.71 -16.84 12.56
C ASP A 85 5.99 -16.38 11.28
N ILE A 86 6.07 -15.09 10.92
CA ILE A 86 5.46 -14.55 9.70
C ILE A 86 6.45 -14.63 8.54
N ASP A 87 5.98 -15.12 7.38
CA ASP A 87 6.73 -15.13 6.13
C ASP A 87 6.59 -13.77 5.41
N LYS A 88 7.64 -12.96 5.48
CA LYS A 88 7.69 -11.63 4.84
C LYS A 88 7.81 -11.69 3.32
N SER A 89 8.09 -12.85 2.73
CA SER A 89 8.11 -13.03 1.27
C SER A 89 6.70 -13.21 0.68
N LYS A 90 5.68 -13.43 1.52
CA LYS A 90 4.28 -13.49 1.11
C LYS A 90 3.66 -12.10 1.16
N LYS A 91 2.93 -11.76 0.11
CA LYS A 91 2.17 -10.51 0.08
C LYS A 91 1.04 -10.56 1.11
N ILE A 92 0.83 -9.44 1.80
CA ILE A 92 -0.23 -9.27 2.79
C ILE A 92 -1.45 -8.57 2.19
N ALA A 93 -1.26 -7.83 1.10
CA ALA A 93 -2.34 -7.21 0.35
C ALA A 93 -2.00 -7.14 -1.14
N GLU A 94 -3.02 -6.95 -1.96
CA GLU A 94 -2.90 -6.70 -3.40
C GLU A 94 -3.93 -5.65 -3.82
N LEU A 95 -3.51 -4.65 -4.59
CA LEU A 95 -4.41 -3.73 -5.27
C LEU A 95 -4.40 -4.05 -6.76
N GLU A 96 -5.56 -4.43 -7.30
CA GLU A 96 -5.79 -4.42 -8.74
C GLU A 96 -6.51 -3.13 -9.12
N TYR A 97 -5.96 -2.33 -10.03
CA TYR A 97 -6.56 -1.04 -10.34
C TYR A 97 -6.69 -0.76 -11.84
N LYS A 98 -7.72 0.02 -12.17
CA LYS A 98 -7.96 0.57 -13.49
C LYS A 98 -8.30 2.05 -13.37
N HIS A 99 -7.41 2.89 -13.90
CA HIS A 99 -7.55 4.35 -13.87
C HIS A 99 -7.56 4.86 -12.41
N LYS A 100 -8.71 5.35 -11.93
CA LYS A 100 -8.89 5.89 -10.57
C LYS A 100 -9.60 4.92 -9.61
N SER A 101 -9.99 3.74 -10.08
CA SER A 101 -10.70 2.75 -9.26
C SER A 101 -9.83 1.52 -9.05
N GLY A 102 -9.86 0.95 -7.85
CA GLY A 102 -9.08 -0.24 -7.51
C GLY A 102 -9.78 -1.12 -6.49
N ASN A 103 -9.44 -2.41 -6.56
CA ASN A 103 -9.93 -3.44 -5.68
C ASN A 103 -8.76 -3.87 -4.79
N LEU A 104 -8.80 -3.48 -3.52
CA LEU A 104 -7.83 -3.91 -2.54
C LEU A 104 -8.28 -5.22 -1.93
N LYS A 105 -7.45 -6.25 -2.07
CA LYS A 105 -7.60 -7.52 -1.39
C LYS A 105 -6.60 -7.61 -0.24
N TRP A 106 -7.12 -7.84 0.96
CA TRP A 106 -6.30 -8.13 2.13
C TRP A 106 -6.19 -9.65 2.33
N PHE A 107 -4.96 -10.16 2.39
CA PHE A 107 -4.70 -11.58 2.64
C PHE A 107 -4.45 -11.87 4.11
N GLY A 108 -4.00 -10.91 4.91
CA GLY A 108 -3.56 -11.14 6.28
C GLY A 108 -2.07 -11.48 6.37
N PHE A 109 -1.66 -11.94 7.55
CA PHE A 109 -0.28 -12.36 7.81
C PHE A 109 -0.12 -13.85 7.52
N PHE A 110 0.94 -14.24 6.82
CA PHE A 110 1.20 -15.65 6.51
C PHE A 110 2.07 -16.30 7.58
N ASP A 111 1.55 -17.28 8.32
CA ASP A 111 2.30 -18.05 9.32
C ASP A 111 3.07 -19.19 8.63
N LYS A 112 4.41 -19.13 8.60
CA LYS A 112 5.25 -20.18 7.96
C LYS A 112 5.18 -21.54 8.66
N LYS A 113 4.81 -21.60 9.94
CA LYS A 113 4.70 -22.87 10.67
C LYS A 113 3.37 -23.57 10.39
N LYS A 114 2.29 -22.78 10.28
CA LYS A 114 0.93 -23.28 10.00
C LYS A 114 0.60 -23.34 8.51
N ASN A 115 1.43 -22.71 7.68
CA ASN A 115 1.27 -22.63 6.22
C ASN A 115 -0.10 -22.05 5.81
N ASN A 116 -0.56 -21.02 6.51
CA ASN A 116 -1.84 -20.37 6.25
C ASN A 116 -1.79 -18.87 6.59
N TYR A 117 -2.74 -18.13 6.01
CA TYR A 117 -3.00 -16.75 6.41
C TYR A 117 -3.86 -16.69 7.66
N PHE A 118 -3.56 -15.73 8.54
CA PHE A 118 -4.36 -15.38 9.71
C PHE A 118 -4.51 -13.84 9.76
N TRP A 119 -5.41 -13.32 10.61
CA TRP A 119 -5.79 -11.89 10.57
C TRP A 119 -6.41 -11.47 9.23
N THR A 120 -7.17 -12.36 8.60
CA THR A 120 -7.79 -12.12 7.28
C THR A 120 -9.01 -11.21 7.35
N GLY A 121 -9.74 -11.20 8.46
CA GLY A 121 -10.96 -10.39 8.67
C GLY A 121 -10.92 -9.49 9.90
N ASP A 122 -9.85 -9.54 10.67
CA ASP A 122 -9.67 -8.79 11.91
C ASP A 122 -9.25 -7.32 11.74
N PRO A 123 -8.55 -6.87 10.68
CA PRO A 123 -8.21 -5.47 10.51
C PRO A 123 -9.43 -4.55 10.42
N ASP A 124 -9.32 -3.34 10.98
CA ASP A 124 -10.47 -2.42 11.09
C ASP A 124 -11.01 -2.04 9.71
N PHE A 125 -10.13 -1.74 8.77
CA PHE A 125 -10.53 -1.37 7.42
C PHE A 125 -11.22 -2.51 6.67
N VAL A 126 -10.91 -3.77 7.00
CA VAL A 126 -11.61 -4.93 6.42
C VAL A 126 -13.00 -5.01 7.01
N GLN A 127 -13.15 -4.86 8.33
CA GLN A 127 -14.46 -4.90 8.98
C GLN A 127 -15.38 -3.74 8.56
N SER A 128 -14.81 -2.56 8.35
CA SER A 128 -15.58 -1.35 8.02
C SER A 128 -15.89 -1.19 6.54
N TYR A 129 -14.98 -1.57 5.64
CA TYR A 129 -15.08 -1.24 4.21
C TYR A 129 -15.06 -2.44 3.27
N SER A 130 -14.85 -3.66 3.78
CA SER A 130 -14.85 -4.83 2.90
C SER A 130 -16.26 -5.31 2.58
N HIS A 131 -16.51 -5.56 1.30
CA HIS A 131 -17.66 -6.31 0.81
C HIS A 131 -17.11 -7.53 0.05
N ASP A 132 -17.50 -8.73 0.47
CA ASP A 132 -17.04 -10.01 -0.09
C ASP A 132 -15.51 -10.18 -0.13
N GLY A 133 -14.80 -9.64 0.86
CA GLY A 133 -13.33 -9.74 0.97
C GLY A 133 -12.56 -8.75 0.09
N ILE A 134 -13.26 -7.79 -0.51
CA ILE A 134 -12.69 -6.72 -1.34
C ILE A 134 -12.99 -5.37 -0.69
N VAL A 135 -11.98 -4.51 -0.62
CA VAL A 135 -12.12 -3.10 -0.21
C VAL A 135 -12.00 -2.24 -1.46
N ASN A 136 -13.05 -1.49 -1.79
CA ASN A 136 -13.03 -0.61 -2.95
C ASN A 136 -12.21 0.65 -2.64
N MET A 137 -11.22 0.91 -3.48
CA MET A 137 -10.31 2.04 -3.35
C MET A 137 -10.48 2.99 -4.53
N THR A 138 -10.36 4.28 -4.26
CA THR A 138 -10.29 5.35 -5.24
C THR A 138 -8.96 6.07 -5.11
N LYS A 139 -8.36 6.42 -6.25
CA LYS A 139 -7.17 7.27 -6.28
C LYS A 139 -7.56 8.71 -5.99
N CYS A 140 -7.00 9.28 -4.93
CA CYS A 140 -7.19 10.67 -4.53
C CYS A 140 -6.14 11.57 -5.21
N GLU A 141 -6.58 12.76 -5.62
CA GLU A 141 -5.78 13.79 -6.30
C GLU A 141 -5.35 14.89 -5.34
#